data_AF-A0A7W0M0T5-F1
#
_entry.id   AF-A0A7W0M0T5-F1
#
_cell.length_a   1.000
_cell.length_b   1.000
_cell.length_c   1.000
_cell.angle_alpha   90.00
_cell.angle_beta   90.00
_cell.angle_gamma   90.00
#
_symmetry.space_group_name_H-M   'P 1'
#
loop_
_entity.id
_entity.type
_entity.pdbx_description
1 polymer ?
#
loop_
_entity_poly.entity_id
_entity_poly.type
_entity_poly.pdbx_seq_one_letter_code
_entity_poly.pdbx_strand_id
1 'polypeptide(L)' 'MHKVTLGELLDPANRVRVRHPSGYVGPAFCVRDLIVWGFTAGLLARIFTAAGWDQPWDARRVIELPMSLRDVRRGQLD' A
#
# COMPACT_ATOMS: atom_id res chain seq x y z
N MET A 1 2.19 13.94 -12.76
CA MET A 1 1.77 12.56 -13.06
C MET A 1 2.88 11.62 -12.61
N HIS A 2 2.57 10.62 -11.78
CA HIS A 2 3.53 9.60 -11.35
C HIS A 2 3.32 8.30 -12.13
N LYS A 3 4.42 7.68 -12.58
CA LYS A 3 4.41 6.35 -13.19
C LYS A 3 5.06 5.38 -12.21
N VAL A 4 4.33 4.32 -11.86
CA VAL A 4 4.81 3.22 -11.02
C VAL A 4 4.80 1.97 -11.88
N THR A 5 5.88 1.18 -11.83
CA THR A 5 5.97 -0.07 -12.57
C THR A 5 5.20 -1.18 -11.87
N LEU A 6 4.81 -2.20 -12.63
CA LEU A 6 4.18 -3.39 -12.06
C LEU A 6 5.12 -4.10 -11.06
N GLY A 7 6.43 -4.14 -11.35
CA GLY A 7 7.43 -4.73 -10.44
C GLY A 7 7.48 -4.04 -9.08
N GLU A 8 7.42 -2.71 -9.05
CA GLU A 8 7.36 -1.95 -7.79
C GLU A 8 6.11 -2.28 -6.96
N LEU A 9 4.95 -2.47 -7.60
CA LEU A 9 3.72 -2.85 -6.90
C LEU A 9 3.75 -4.31 -6.42
N LEU A 10 4.41 -5.18 -7.17
CA LEU A 10 4.49 -6.60 -6.85
C LEU A 10 5.58 -6.93 -5.82
N ASP A 11 6.56 -6.05 -5.59
CA ASP A 11 7.59 -6.22 -4.57
C ASP A 11 6.95 -6.34 -3.17
N PRO A 12 7.16 -7.46 -2.43
CA PRO A 12 6.66 -7.63 -1.07
C PRO A 12 7.07 -6.51 -0.11
N ALA A 13 8.22 -5.87 -0.33
CA ALA A 13 8.69 -4.75 0.48
C ALA A 13 7.78 -3.52 0.36
N ASN A 14 7.06 -3.37 -0.75
CA ASN A 14 6.16 -2.24 -0.98
C ASN A 14 4.71 -2.53 -0.57
N ARG A 15 4.39 -3.77 -0.19
CA ARG A 15 3.03 -4.19 0.19
C ARG A 15 2.82 -4.09 1.70
N VAL A 16 1.82 -3.33 2.10
CA VAL A 16 1.46 -3.13 3.51
C VAL A 16 -0.05 -3.15 3.69
N ARG A 17 -0.51 -3.38 4.91
CA ARG A 17 -1.90 -3.09 5.26
C ARG A 17 -1.99 -1.66 5.78
N VAL A 18 -3.02 -0.94 5.39
CA VAL A 18 -3.27 0.41 5.91
C VAL A 18 -4.50 0.40 6.80
N ARG A 19 -4.39 1.01 7.98
CA ARG A 19 -5.52 1.29 8.86
C ARG A 19 -6.05 2.69 8.58
N HIS A 20 -7.30 2.77 8.14
CA HIS A 20 -8.04 4.01 8.00
C HIS A 20 -8.61 4.44 9.36
N PRO A 21 -8.77 5.75 9.65
CA PRO A 21 -9.35 6.23 10.91
C PRO A 21 -10.74 5.70 11.25
N SER A 22 -11.50 5.26 10.24
CA SER A 22 -12.79 4.58 10.45
C SER A 22 -12.66 3.16 11.04
N GLY A 23 -11.44 2.66 11.25
CA GLY A 23 -11.14 1.30 11.70
C GLY A 23 -10.98 0.28 10.58
N TYR A 24 -11.30 0.63 9.32
CA TYR A 24 -11.11 -0.28 8.19
C TYR A 24 -9.63 -0.53 7.92
N VAL A 25 -9.24 -1.80 7.74
CA VAL A 25 -7.87 -2.20 7.39
C VAL A 25 -7.84 -2.89 6.04
N GLY A 26 -7.24 -2.25 5.05
CA GLY A 26 -7.17 -2.73 3.67
C GLY A 26 -5.74 -2.88 3.14
N PRO A 27 -5.57 -3.40 1.92
CA PRO A 27 -4.29 -3.41 1.24
C PRO A 27 -3.86 -1.97 0.89
N ALA A 28 -2.55 -1.75 0.89
CA ALA A 28 -1.91 -0.55 0.40
C ALA A 28 -0.52 -0.86 -0.18
N PHE A 29 -0.06 0.03 -1.05
CA PHE A 29 1.26 -0.05 -1.67
C PHE A 29 2.04 1.23 -1.35
N CYS A 30 3.14 1.08 -0.62
CA CYS A 30 4.12 2.14 -0.38
C CYS A 30 5.17 2.05 -1.48
N VAL A 31 5.12 2.97 -2.43
CA VAL A 31 6.01 2.99 -3.59
C VAL A 31 6.59 4.38 -3.72
N ARG A 32 7.91 4.48 -3.52
CA ARG A 32 8.60 5.79 -3.44
C ARG A 32 7.94 6.64 -2.36
N ASP A 33 7.68 7.92 -2.62
CA ASP A 33 7.02 8.83 -1.66
C ASP A 33 5.48 8.79 -1.74
N LEU A 34 4.89 7.72 -2.28
CA LEU A 34 3.45 7.59 -2.50
C LEU A 34 2.89 6.37 -1.78
N ILE A 35 1.70 6.56 -1.21
CA ILE A 35 0.89 5.48 -0.67
C ILE A 35 -0.35 5.35 -1.56
N VAL A 36 -0.47 4.21 -2.23
CA VAL A 36 -1.69 3.83 -2.94
C VAL A 36 -2.56 3.03 -1.97
N TRP A 37 -3.76 3.52 -1.68
CA TRP A 37 -4.65 2.94 -0.67
C TRP A 37 -6.11 2.99 -1.10
N GLY A 38 -7.00 2.48 -0.24
CA GLY A 38 -8.44 2.54 -0.44
C GLY A 38 -8.91 1.66 -1.60
N PHE A 39 -9.88 2.16 -2.37
CA PHE A 39 -10.49 1.41 -3.48
C PHE A 39 -9.44 0.95 -4.51
N THR A 40 -8.54 1.84 -4.92
CA THR A 40 -7.54 1.54 -5.95
C THR A 40 -6.61 0.41 -5.50
N ALA A 41 -6.13 0.46 -4.25
CA ALA A 41 -5.27 -0.60 -3.73
C ALA A 41 -6.03 -1.94 -3.62
N GLY A 42 -7.29 -1.90 -3.19
CA GLY A 42 -8.16 -3.08 -3.17
C GLY A 42 -8.35 -3.69 -4.57
N LEU A 43 -8.58 -2.86 -5.58
CA LEU A 43 -8.73 -3.30 -6.96
C LEU A 43 -7.43 -3.93 -7.49
N LEU A 44 -6.29 -3.27 -7.30
CA LEU A 44 -4.98 -3.81 -7.71
C LEU A 44 -4.67 -5.14 -7.05
N ALA A 45 -4.86 -5.25 -5.73
CA ALA A 45 -4.64 -6.50 -5.00
C ALA A 45 -5.49 -7.64 -5.58
N ARG A 46 -6.79 -7.39 -5.85
CA ARG A 46 -7.67 -8.40 -6.46
C ARG A 46 -7.26 -8.79 -7.88
N ILE A 47 -6.81 -7.82 -8.68
CA ILE A 47 -6.28 -8.09 -10.02
C ILE A 47 -5.02 -8.97 -9.93
N PHE A 48 -4.10 -8.68 -9.01
CA PHE A 48 -2.89 -9.47 -8.83
C PHE A 48 -3.19 -10.89 -8.35
N THR A 49 -4.14 -11.05 -7.41
CA THR A 49 -4.61 -12.37 -6.99
C THR A 49 -5.22 -13.14 -8.18
N ALA A 50 -6.08 -12.50 -8.97
CA ALA A 50 -6.70 -13.13 -10.13
C ALA A 50 -5.69 -13.49 -11.25
N ALA A 51 -4.64 -12.69 -11.40
CA ALA A 51 -3.56 -12.93 -12.35
C ALA A 51 -2.52 -13.97 -11.87
N GLY A 52 -2.58 -14.40 -10.61
CA GLY A 52 -1.60 -15.32 -10.01
C GLY A 52 -0.22 -14.68 -9.73
N TRP A 53 -0.14 -13.35 -9.71
CA TRP A 53 1.09 -12.61 -9.39
C TRP A 53 1.19 -12.21 -7.91
N ASP A 54 0.13 -12.49 -7.16
CA ASP A 54 0.07 -12.15 -5.75
C ASP A 54 1.00 -13.04 -4.93
N GLN A 55 1.69 -12.42 -3.98
CA GLN A 55 2.54 -13.09 -3.01
C GLN A 55 1.90 -12.93 -1.62
N PRO A 56 2.21 -13.82 -0.66
CA PRO A 56 1.71 -13.69 0.69
C PRO A 56 2.00 -12.31 1.28
N TRP A 57 0.97 -11.65 1.78
CA TRP A 57 1.10 -10.36 2.45
C TRP A 57 1.62 -10.56 3.87
N ASP A 58 2.59 -9.76 4.28
CA ASP A 58 3.00 -9.73 5.68
C ASP A 58 1.91 -9.03 6.53
N ALA A 59 1.16 -9.82 7.28
CA ALA A 59 0.07 -9.33 8.13
C ALA A 59 0.54 -8.40 9.26
N ARG A 60 1.84 -8.40 9.59
CA ARG A 60 2.41 -7.55 10.65
C ARG A 60 2.72 -6.13 10.15
N ARG A 61 2.83 -5.94 8.84
CA ARG A 61 3.13 -4.64 8.23
C ARG A 61 1.86 -3.81 8.08
N VAL A 62 1.36 -3.31 9.20
CA VAL A 62 0.22 -2.39 9.25
C VAL A 62 0.74 -0.98 9.48
N ILE A 63 0.40 -0.04 8.58
CA ILE A 63 0.67 1.38 8.74
C ILE A 63 -0.64 2.14 9.00
N GLU A 64 -0.57 3.21 9.76
CA GLU A 64 -1.69 4.13 9.92
C GLU A 64 -1.78 5.03 8.68
N LEU A 65 -2.99 5.25 8.17
CA LEU A 65 -3.17 6.15 7.03
C LEU A 65 -2.79 7.57 7.43
N PRO A 66 -1.82 8.21 6.76
CA PRO A 66 -1.47 9.59 7.05
C PRO A 66 -2.65 10.51 6.72
N MET A 67 -3.07 11.31 7.69
CA MET A 67 -4.19 12.24 7.57
C MET A 67 -3.83 13.49 6.75
N SER A 68 -2.54 13.70 6.49
CA SER A 68 -2.05 14.76 5.62
C SER A 68 -0.79 14.34 4.85
N LEU A 69 -0.53 14.99 3.71
CA LEU A 69 0.72 14.84 2.95
C LEU A 69 1.98 15.14 3.79
N ARG A 70 1.85 15.96 4.84
CA ARG A 70 2.96 16.25 5.76
C ARG A 70 3.32 15.05 6.63
N ASP A 71 2.36 14.17 6.91
CA ASP A 71 2.56 12.98 7.73
C ASP A 71 3.23 11.85 6.95
N VAL A 72 3.01 11.80 5.62
CA VAL A 72 3.68 10.85 4.72
C VAL A 72 5.21 10.97 4.79
N ARG A 73 5.77 12.18 4.86
CA ARG A 73 7.22 12.41 4.95
C ARG A 73 7.81 12.07 6.32
N ARG A 74 7.01 12.06 7.38
CA ARG A 74 7.51 11.85 8.75
C ARG A 74 7.57 10.37 9.12
N GLY A 75 6.70 9.54 8.55
CA GLY A 75 6.70 8.08 8.78
C GLY A 75 7.81 7.29 8.08
N GLN A 76 8.79 7.95 7.45
CA GLN A 76 9.90 7.32 6.72
C GLN A 76 11.28 7.66 7.32
N LEU A 77 11.35 8.35 8.47
CA LEU A 77 12.60 8.79 9.13
C LEU A 77 12.88 8.14 10.49
N ASP A 78 12.11 7.13 10.91
CA ASP A 78 12.37 6.35 12.12
C ASP A 78 12.61 4.87 11.80
#